data_AF-A0A0S8CFT1-F1
#
_entry.id   AF-A0A0S8CFT1-F1
#
_cell.length_a   1.000
_cell.length_b   1.000
_cell.length_c   1.000
_cell.angle_alpha   90.00
_cell.angle_beta   90.00
_cell.angle_gamma   90.00
#
_symmetry.space_group_name_H-M   'P 1'
#
loop_
_entity.id
_entity.type
_entity.pdbx_description
1 polymer ?
#
loop_
_entity_poly.entity_id
_entity_poly.type
_entity_poly.pdbx_seq_one_letter_code
_entity_poly.pdbx_strand_id
1 'polypeptide(L)'
;MDFLTKIIEFINSTQVLQQFKEVDAVGLFTNPWFLVPFICLIGYMLYKQDFKEIVVIIIAFGCWHISGTEYMHTLIVDDEIQLAKVLPVVFGAACVLGVIIYMYFGKSD
;
A
#
# COMPACT_ATOMS: atom_id res chain seq x y z
N MET A 1 21.72 -15.52 17.27
CA MET A 1 21.85 -14.12 16.83
C MET A 1 22.41 -14.00 15.42
N ASP A 2 23.33 -14.88 15.00
CA ASP A 2 24.00 -14.85 13.68
C ASP A 2 23.08 -15.00 12.44
N PHE A 3 21.98 -15.75 12.56
CA PHE A 3 21.01 -15.96 11.47
C PHE A 3 20.20 -14.70 11.13
N LEU A 4 19.75 -13.95 12.15
CA LEU A 4 19.04 -12.69 11.95
C LEU A 4 19.98 -11.62 11.37
N THR A 5 21.24 -11.58 11.80
CA THR A 5 22.25 -10.68 11.25
C THR A 5 22.48 -10.93 9.76
N LYS A 6 22.58 -12.21 9.34
CA LYS A 6 22.72 -12.57 7.92
C LYS A 6 21.51 -12.22 7.06
N ILE A 7 20.30 -12.36 7.61
CA ILE A 7 19.07 -11.91 6.93
C ILE A 7 19.07 -10.39 6.76
N ILE A 8 19.43 -9.66 7.80
CA ILE A 8 19.51 -8.19 7.75
C ILE A 8 20.61 -7.74 6.77
N GLU A 9 21.78 -8.38 6.77
CA GLU A 9 22.84 -8.11 5.79
C GLU A 9 22.41 -8.44 4.35
N PHE A 10 21.65 -9.51 4.14
CA PHE A 10 21.09 -9.85 2.82
C PHE A 10 20.04 -8.84 2.33
N ILE A 11 19.19 -8.35 3.24
CA ILE A 11 18.21 -7.30 2.91
C ILE A 11 18.92 -5.97 2.63
N ASN A 12 19.97 -5.65 3.40
CA ASN A 12 20.77 -4.45 3.19
C ASN A 12 21.58 -4.53 1.89
N SER A 13 22.11 -5.71 1.53
CA SER A 13 22.89 -5.89 0.30
C SER A 13 22.05 -5.81 -0.97
N THR A 14 20.78 -6.18 -0.89
CA THR A 14 19.83 -6.08 -2.01
C THR A 14 19.28 -4.66 -2.21
N GLN A 15 19.57 -3.73 -1.30
CA GLN A 15 19.06 -2.35 -1.30
C GLN A 15 17.53 -2.24 -1.44
N VAL A 16 16.81 -3.34 -1.15
CA VAL A 16 15.36 -3.45 -1.36
C VAL A 16 14.62 -2.38 -0.55
N LEU A 17 15.07 -2.12 0.68
CA LEU A 17 14.50 -1.07 1.53
C LEU A 17 14.61 0.33 0.89
N GLN A 18 15.74 0.60 0.22
CA GLN A 18 15.98 1.86 -0.46
C GLN A 18 15.18 1.95 -1.77
N GLN A 19 15.04 0.84 -2.49
CA GLN A 19 14.16 0.73 -3.67
C GLN A 19 12.69 1.02 -3.35
N PHE A 20 12.20 0.64 -2.17
CA PHE A 20 10.84 0.99 -1.72
C PHE A 20 10.70 2.47 -1.35
N LYS A 21 11.76 3.08 -0.81
CA LYS A 21 11.75 4.49 -0.38
C LYS A 21 11.87 5.45 -1.56
N GLU A 22 12.65 5.07 -2.58
CA GLU A 22 12.89 5.85 -3.79
C GLU A 22 12.06 5.33 -4.97
N VAL A 23 10.94 4.65 -4.68
CA VAL A 23 10.14 4.00 -5.71
C VAL A 23 9.61 5.05 -6.69
N ASP A 24 10.12 5.00 -7.93
CA ASP A 24 9.62 5.85 -8.99
C ASP A 24 8.25 5.30 -9.43
N ALA A 25 7.19 5.88 -8.87
CA ALA A 25 5.82 5.48 -9.17
C ALA A 25 5.51 5.58 -10.68
N VAL A 26 6.09 6.57 -11.37
CA VAL A 26 5.93 6.73 -12.83
C VAL A 26 6.76 5.67 -13.57
N GLY A 27 7.97 5.41 -13.09
CA GLY A 27 8.84 4.31 -13.55
C GLY A 27 8.21 2.92 -13.44
N LEU A 28 7.38 2.69 -12.41
CA LEU A 28 6.71 1.41 -12.19
C LEU A 28 5.67 1.10 -13.29
N PHE A 29 4.87 2.09 -13.68
CA PHE A 29 3.84 1.94 -14.72
C PHE A 29 4.39 2.06 -16.15
N THR A 30 5.64 2.48 -16.31
CA THR A 30 6.35 2.43 -17.60
C THR A 30 7.16 1.15 -17.76
N ASN A 31 7.38 0.39 -16.69
CA ASN A 31 8.09 -0.89 -16.72
C ASN A 31 7.17 -2.01 -17.27
N PRO A 32 7.49 -2.60 -18.44
CA PRO A 32 6.66 -3.65 -19.04
C PRO A 32 6.52 -4.89 -18.16
N TRP A 33 7.54 -5.21 -17.36
CA TRP A 33 7.53 -6.37 -16.47
C TRP A 33 6.57 -6.24 -15.29
N PHE A 34 6.24 -5.00 -14.91
CA PHE A 34 5.18 -4.73 -13.93
C PHE A 34 3.84 -4.56 -14.63
N LEU A 35 3.81 -3.75 -15.69
CA LEU A 35 2.58 -3.33 -16.37
C LEU A 35 1.84 -4.51 -17.02
N VAL A 36 2.55 -5.44 -17.67
CA VAL A 36 1.91 -6.57 -18.36
C VAL A 36 1.21 -7.52 -17.37
N PRO A 37 1.86 -8.06 -16.33
CA PRO A 37 1.18 -8.85 -15.31
C PRO A 37 0.05 -8.08 -14.62
N PHE A 38 0.24 -6.79 -14.33
CA PHE A 38 -0.77 -5.96 -13.69
C PHE A 38 -2.03 -5.80 -14.55
N ILE A 39 -1.88 -5.47 -15.83
CA ILE A 39 -3.01 -5.38 -16.77
C ILE A 39 -3.68 -6.75 -16.94
N CYS A 40 -2.91 -7.83 -17.05
CA CYS A 40 -3.47 -9.19 -17.11
C CYS A 40 -4.32 -9.53 -15.87
N LEU A 41 -3.85 -9.16 -14.67
CA LEU A 41 -4.56 -9.39 -13.42
C LEU A 41 -5.86 -8.58 -13.35
N ILE A 42 -5.82 -7.28 -13.66
CA ILE A 42 -7.01 -6.43 -13.69
C ILE A 42 -7.99 -6.89 -14.77
N GLY A 43 -7.50 -7.23 -15.97
CA GLY A 43 -8.31 -7.74 -17.07
C GLY A 43 -8.98 -9.08 -16.73
N TYR A 44 -8.27 -9.97 -16.03
CA TYR A 44 -8.82 -11.23 -15.54
C TYR A 44 -9.92 -11.02 -14.49
N MET A 45 -9.72 -10.09 -13.54
CA MET A 45 -10.73 -9.73 -12.54
C MET A 45 -11.97 -9.09 -13.19
N LEU A 46 -11.78 -8.23 -14.19
CA LEU A 46 -12.88 -7.65 -14.96
C LEU A 46 -13.66 -8.73 -15.72
N TYR A 47 -12.98 -9.69 -16.34
CA TYR A 47 -13.61 -10.83 -17.00
C TYR A 47 -14.49 -11.65 -16.03
N LYS A 48 -14.02 -11.85 -14.80
CA LYS A 48 -14.77 -12.57 -13.75
C LYS A 48 -15.84 -11.73 -13.05
N GLN A 49 -15.92 -10.43 -13.34
CA GLN A 49 -16.78 -9.49 -12.60
C GLN A 49 -16.45 -9.42 -11.10
N ASP A 50 -15.19 -9.64 -10.74
CA ASP A 50 -14.67 -9.58 -9.36
C ASP A 50 -14.45 -8.11 -8.92
N PHE A 51 -15.48 -7.28 -9.04
CA PHE A 51 -15.40 -5.83 -8.79
C PHE A 51 -14.96 -5.49 -7.37
N LYS A 52 -15.28 -6.36 -6.39
CA LYS A 52 -14.86 -6.17 -5.00
C LYS A 52 -13.34 -6.14 -4.89
N GLU A 53 -12.67 -7.07 -5.55
CA GLU A 53 -11.21 -7.17 -5.53
C GLU A 53 -10.54 -6.00 -6.25
N ILE A 54 -11.13 -5.56 -7.37
CA ILE A 54 -10.65 -4.37 -8.09
C ILE A 54 -10.72 -3.13 -7.19
N VAL A 55 -11.82 -2.95 -6.46
CA VAL A 55 -11.97 -1.84 -5.51
C VAL A 55 -10.93 -1.92 -4.38
N VAL A 56 -10.66 -3.11 -3.85
CA VAL A 56 -9.61 -3.31 -2.83
C VAL A 56 -8.23 -2.92 -3.38
N ILE A 57 -7.91 -3.32 -4.60
CA ILE A 57 -6.64 -2.93 -5.25
C ILE A 57 -6.55 -1.41 -5.38
N ILE A 58 -7.60 -0.74 -5.85
CA ILE A 58 -7.63 0.73 -5.96
C ILE A 58 -7.41 1.39 -4.60
N ILE A 59 -8.09 0.91 -3.56
CA ILE A 59 -7.90 1.40 -2.19
C ILE A 59 -6.44 1.19 -1.74
N ALA A 60 -5.85 0.03 -2.02
CA ALA A 60 -4.47 -0.26 -1.65
C ALA A 60 -3.47 0.72 -2.32
N PHE A 61 -3.64 1.01 -3.62
CA PHE A 61 -2.85 2.03 -4.31
C PHE A 61 -3.08 3.43 -3.74
N GLY A 62 -4.33 3.77 -3.39
CA GLY A 62 -4.66 5.04 -2.74
C GLY A 62 -3.96 5.21 -1.38
N CYS A 63 -4.03 4.18 -0.53
CA CYS A 63 -3.34 4.17 0.77
C CYS A 63 -1.82 4.27 0.60
N TRP A 64 -1.25 3.53 -0.36
CA TRP A 64 0.17 3.60 -0.67
C TRP A 64 0.58 5.00 -1.14
N HIS A 65 -0.18 5.62 -2.04
CA HIS A 65 0.10 6.98 -2.49
C HIS A 65 0.03 8.00 -1.34
N ILE A 66 -1.00 7.93 -0.50
CA ILE A 66 -1.16 8.82 0.68
C ILE A 66 0.00 8.63 1.67
N SER A 67 0.50 7.41 1.84
CA SER A 67 1.63 7.13 2.74
C SER A 67 2.93 7.82 2.36
N GLY A 68 3.13 8.13 1.07
CA GLY A 68 4.30 8.86 0.57
C GLY A 68 4.14 10.38 0.53
N THR A 69 3.01 10.93 1.02
CA THR A 69 2.79 12.39 1.00
C THR A 69 3.56 13.12 2.09
N GLU A 70 3.88 14.39 1.84
CA GLU A 70 4.54 15.28 2.84
C GLU A 70 3.79 15.30 4.18
N TYR A 71 2.46 15.18 4.16
CA TYR A 71 1.64 15.12 5.37
C TYR A 71 2.05 13.98 6.30
N MET A 72 2.31 12.79 5.76
CA MET A 72 2.70 11.60 6.53
C MET A 72 4.05 11.79 7.23
N HIS A 73 4.97 12.54 6.60
CA HIS A 73 6.26 12.92 7.18
C HIS A 73 6.13 13.89 8.37
N THR A 74 5.02 14.63 8.48
CA THR A 74 4.79 15.56 9.59
C THR A 74 4.12 14.94 10.82
N LEU A 75 3.83 13.63 10.78
CA LEU A 75 3.16 12.91 11.87
C LEU A 75 4.08 12.62 13.06
N ILE A 76 5.39 12.53 12.80
CA ILE A 76 6.42 12.33 13.81
C ILE A 76 7.29 13.58 13.79
N VAL A 77 7.32 14.30 14.90
CA VAL A 77 8.18 15.47 15.08
C VAL A 77 8.89 15.30 16.41
N ASP A 78 10.22 15.43 16.41
CA ASP A 78 11.07 15.25 17.59
C ASP A 78 10.87 13.89 18.29
N ASP A 79 10.69 12.81 17.51
CA ASP A 79 10.36 11.45 17.97
C ASP A 79 9.03 11.32 18.74
N GLU A 80 8.21 12.38 18.78
CA GLU A 80 6.88 12.34 19.36
C GLU A 80 5.79 12.21 18.29
N ILE A 81 4.82 11.31 18.56
CA ILE A 81 3.65 11.14 17.70
C ILE A 81 2.70 12.31 17.95
N GLN A 82 2.47 13.12 16.91
CA GLN A 82 1.49 14.20 17.00
C GLN A 82 0.07 13.62 16.88
N LEU A 83 -0.56 13.31 18.02
CA LEU A 83 -1.90 12.72 18.08
C LEU A 83 -2.93 13.52 17.27
N ALA A 84 -2.85 14.85 17.28
CA ALA A 84 -3.75 15.72 16.52
C ALA A 84 -3.68 15.48 15.00
N LYS A 85 -2.52 15.10 14.47
CA LYS A 85 -2.32 14.81 13.05
C LYS A 85 -2.52 13.33 12.71
N VAL A 86 -2.25 12.43 13.65
CA VAL A 86 -2.49 11.00 13.46
C VAL A 86 -3.99 10.67 13.48
N LEU A 87 -4.77 11.38 14.30
CA LEU A 87 -6.20 11.13 14.45
C LEU A 87 -6.98 11.11 13.13
N PRO A 88 -6.85 12.11 12.22
CA PRO A 88 -7.53 12.06 10.92
C PRO A 88 -7.06 10.89 10.04
N VAL A 89 -5.80 10.47 10.12
CA VAL A 89 -5.29 9.30 9.38
C VAL A 89 -5.93 8.01 9.88
N VAL A 90 -5.98 7.83 11.21
CA VAL A 90 -6.61 6.67 11.84
C VAL A 90 -8.10 6.63 11.53
N PHE A 91 -8.78 7.78 11.58
CA PHE A 91 -10.19 7.87 11.21
C PHE A 91 -10.41 7.51 9.73
N GLY A 92 -9.58 8.03 8.83
CA GLY A 92 -9.62 7.66 7.41
C GLY A 92 -9.41 6.16 7.19
N ALA A 93 -8.43 5.56 7.88
CA ALA A 93 -8.19 4.12 7.83
C ALA A 93 -9.39 3.31 8.36
N ALA A 94 -10.03 3.78 9.43
CA ALA A 94 -11.24 3.15 9.95
C ALA A 94 -12.41 3.23 8.96
N CYS A 95 -12.60 4.35 8.28
CA CYS A 95 -13.61 4.48 7.22
C CYS A 95 -13.33 3.52 6.05
N VAL A 96 -12.08 3.42 5.60
CA VAL A 96 -11.67 2.48 4.54
C VAL A 96 -11.95 1.04 4.95
N LEU A 97 -11.59 0.66 6.18
CA LEU A 97 -11.91 -0.66 6.72
C LEU A 97 -13.41 -0.91 6.78
N GLY A 98 -14.22 0.07 7.19
CA GLY A 98 -15.67 -0.01 7.19
C GLY A 98 -16.24 -0.29 5.79
N VAL A 99 -15.71 0.38 4.76
CA VAL A 99 -16.09 0.14 3.35
C VAL A 99 -15.73 -1.28 2.91
N ILE A 100 -14.52 -1.74 3.22
CA ILE A 100 -14.09 -3.11 2.89
C ILE A 100 -15.00 -4.13 3.59
N ILE A 101 -15.22 -3.98 4.89
CA ILE A 101 -16.10 -4.88 5.67
C ILE A 101 -17.50 -4.90 5.07
N TYR A 102 -18.08 -3.74 4.73
CA TYR A 102 -19.39 -3.68 4.10
C TYR A 102 -19.45 -4.40 2.75
N MET A 103 -18.41 -4.30 1.92
CA MET A 103 -18.37 -4.99 0.62
C MET A 103 -18.31 -6.51 0.74
N TYR A 104 -17.57 -7.03 1.73
CA TYR A 104 -17.40 -8.47 1.93
C TYR A 104 -18.54 -9.11 2.74
N PHE A 105 -19.04 -8.41 3.76
CA PHE A 105 -20.00 -8.95 4.73
C PHE A 105 -21.38 -8.28 4.70
N GLY A 106 -21.48 -7.06 4.17
CA GLY A 106 -22.75 -6.30 4.12
C GLY A 106 -23.75 -6.81 3.09
N LYS A 107 -23.30 -7.68 2.19
CA LYS A 107 -24.16 -8.43 1.28
C LYS A 107 -23.98 -9.93 1.57
N SER A 108 -24.51 -10.33 2.73
CA SER A 108 -24.88 -11.73 2.96
C SER A 108 -25.97 -12.07 1.97
N ASP A 109 -25.82 -13.17 1.22
CA ASP A 109 -27.00 -13.92 0.77
C ASP A 109 -27.84 -14.34 1.99
#